data_AF-A0A3S0MJ34-F1
#
_entry.id   AF-A0A3S0MJ34-F1
#
_cell.length_a   1.000
_cell.length_b   1.000
_cell.length_c   1.000
_cell.angle_alpha   90.00
_cell.angle_beta   90.00
_cell.angle_gamma   90.00
#
_symmetry.space_group_name_H-M   'P 1'
#
loop_
_entity.id
_entity.type
_entity.pdbx_description
1 polymer ?
#
loop_
_entity_poly.entity_id
_entity_poly.type
_entity_poly.pdbx_seq_one_letter_code
_entity_poly.pdbx_strand_id
1 'polypeptide(L)'
;MNTFKALLIFITIGFAININAQEANSTDEPKKNTKQATVTYYQQRAAEDAKYEQEFTAQNNSEDKAFWKEQKKYEKQLKKNNKKAYRAYIQGKKEAYAEHHQHCNHDHHSDYFYSNAQFYYYQYDNRHNYQRRPNRTIINTPVRVSTPSIRLGIF
;
A
#
# COMPACT_ATOMS: atom_id res chain seq x y z
N MET A 1 -31.53 -16.92 -38.41
CA MET A 1 -31.58 -18.28 -37.84
C MET A 1 -30.17 -18.83 -37.86
N ASN A 2 -29.40 -18.65 -36.79
CA ASN A 2 -29.33 -19.57 -35.64
C ASN A 2 -28.70 -20.90 -36.12
N THR A 3 -27.50 -21.35 -35.76
CA THR A 3 -26.71 -21.20 -34.53
C THR A 3 -25.29 -21.72 -34.84
N PHE A 4 -24.23 -20.95 -34.54
CA PHE A 4 -22.89 -21.55 -34.43
C PHE A 4 -22.83 -22.30 -33.11
N LYS A 5 -22.96 -23.63 -33.18
CA LYS A 5 -22.66 -24.54 -32.08
C LYS A 5 -21.15 -24.71 -32.01
N ALA A 6 -20.52 -24.10 -31.02
CA ALA A 6 -19.18 -24.47 -30.59
C ALA A 6 -19.10 -24.30 -29.07
N LEU A 7 -19.44 -25.38 -28.35
CA LEU A 7 -19.26 -25.46 -26.91
C LEU A 7 -18.32 -26.64 -26.65
N LEU A 8 -17.04 -26.31 -26.47
CA LEU A 8 -16.03 -27.18 -25.88
C LEU A 8 -15.14 -26.29 -25.01
N ILE A 9 -15.49 -26.17 -23.74
CA ILE A 9 -14.58 -25.65 -22.71
C ILE A 9 -14.31 -26.80 -21.75
N PHE A 10 -13.28 -27.57 -22.07
CA PHE A 10 -12.47 -28.24 -21.06
C PHE A 10 -11.16 -27.46 -20.99
N ILE A 11 -10.99 -26.64 -19.94
CA ILE A 11 -9.65 -26.24 -19.52
C ILE A 11 -9.56 -26.56 -18.04
N THR A 12 -9.13 -27.80 -17.79
CA THR A 12 -8.48 -28.21 -16.56
C THR A 12 -7.28 -27.28 -16.32
N ILE A 13 -7.36 -26.40 -15.33
CA ILE A 13 -6.18 -25.65 -14.88
C ILE A 13 -5.37 -26.60 -14.00
N GLY A 14 -4.57 -27.44 -14.67
CA GLY A 14 -3.46 -28.14 -14.05
C GLY A 14 -2.44 -27.12 -13.59
N PHE A 15 -2.35 -26.92 -12.28
CA PHE A 15 -1.41 -26.03 -11.65
C PHE A 15 -0.02 -26.70 -11.64
N ALA A 16 0.72 -26.55 -12.73
CA ALA A 16 2.13 -26.94 -12.78
C ALA A 16 3.00 -25.71 -12.47
N ILE A 17 3.26 -25.44 -11.20
CA ILE A 17 4.39 -24.58 -10.84
C ILE A 17 5.67 -25.41 -11.03
N ASN A 18 6.38 -25.20 -12.13
CA ASN A 18 7.78 -25.61 -12.23
C ASN A 18 8.62 -24.60 -11.44
N ILE A 19 8.87 -24.88 -10.16
CA ILE A 19 9.89 -24.18 -9.39
C ILE A 19 11.22 -24.85 -9.72
N ASN A 20 12.01 -24.22 -10.59
CA ASN A 20 13.44 -24.51 -10.65
C ASN A 20 14.06 -24.01 -9.33
N ALA A 21 14.21 -24.92 -8.37
CA ALA A 21 14.96 -24.69 -7.15
C ALA A 21 16.45 -24.67 -7.50
N GLN A 22 16.99 -23.49 -7.82
CA GLN A 22 18.44 -23.28 -7.77
C GLN A 22 18.83 -23.01 -6.33
N GLU A 23 19.47 -24.02 -5.73
CA GLU A 23 20.24 -23.87 -4.51
C GLU A 23 21.47 -23.01 -4.79
N ALA A 24 21.40 -21.73 -4.45
CA ALA A 24 22.57 -20.87 -4.34
C ALA A 24 22.88 -20.66 -2.86
N ASN A 25 23.84 -21.44 -2.37
CA ASN A 25 24.53 -21.19 -1.11
C ASN A 25 25.17 -19.80 -1.17
N SER A 26 24.70 -18.86 -0.36
CA SER A 26 25.39 -17.60 -0.08
C SER A 26 25.04 -17.13 1.32
N THR A 27 25.88 -17.57 2.26
CA THR A 27 26.01 -17.00 3.59
C THR A 27 26.48 -15.54 3.41
N ASP A 28 25.55 -14.59 3.55
CA ASP A 28 25.69 -13.31 4.27
C ASP A 28 24.59 -12.31 3.84
N GLU A 29 23.81 -11.82 4.82
CA GLU A 29 22.71 -10.83 4.76
C GLU A 29 21.31 -11.21 4.15
N PRO A 30 20.53 -12.15 4.74
CA PRO A 30 19.19 -12.49 4.22
C PRO A 30 18.02 -11.64 4.78
N LYS A 31 18.22 -10.79 5.80
CA LYS A 31 17.07 -10.15 6.50
C LYS A 31 16.57 -8.85 5.88
N LYS A 32 17.38 -8.12 5.11
CA LYS A 32 16.98 -6.84 4.50
C LYS A 32 16.26 -7.04 3.17
N ASN A 33 16.78 -7.91 2.31
CA ASN A 33 16.20 -8.23 1.01
C ASN A 33 14.82 -8.89 1.14
N THR A 34 14.66 -9.83 2.08
CA THR A 34 13.35 -10.47 2.33
C THR A 34 12.29 -9.45 2.80
N LYS A 35 12.65 -8.51 3.67
CA LYS A 35 11.73 -7.46 4.17
C LYS A 35 11.39 -6.40 3.13
N GLN A 36 12.20 -6.27 2.08
CA GLN A 36 11.98 -5.34 0.97
C GLN A 36 11.18 -6.03 -0.14
N ALA A 37 11.53 -7.27 -0.49
CA ALA A 37 10.75 -8.13 -1.39
C ALA A 37 9.32 -8.34 -0.90
N THR A 38 9.12 -8.56 0.41
CA THR A 38 7.77 -8.65 1.01
C THR A 38 6.99 -7.35 0.90
N VAL A 39 7.63 -6.18 1.06
CA VAL A 39 6.96 -4.88 0.88
C VAL A 39 6.53 -4.72 -0.58
N THR A 40 7.42 -5.02 -1.53
CA THR A 40 7.11 -4.96 -2.96
C THR A 40 5.98 -5.91 -3.34
N TYR A 41 5.97 -7.14 -2.81
CA TYR A 41 4.90 -8.11 -3.03
C TYR A 41 3.52 -7.57 -2.61
N TYR A 42 3.40 -7.02 -1.40
CA TYR A 42 2.11 -6.52 -0.92
C TYR A 42 1.66 -5.25 -1.64
N GLN A 43 2.58 -4.44 -2.16
CA GLN A 43 2.24 -3.30 -3.01
C GLN A 43 1.69 -3.75 -4.37
N GLN A 44 2.33 -4.72 -5.02
CA GLN A 44 1.85 -5.28 -6.28
C GLN A 44 0.48 -5.93 -6.13
N ARG A 45 0.33 -6.80 -5.12
CA ARG A 45 -0.94 -7.43 -4.80
C ARG A 45 -2.04 -6.41 -4.51
N ALA A 46 -1.71 -5.32 -3.81
CA ALA A 46 -2.67 -4.26 -3.55
C ALA A 46 -3.12 -3.54 -4.82
N ALA A 47 -2.23 -3.33 -5.79
CA ALA A 47 -2.58 -2.74 -7.08
C ALA A 47 -3.46 -3.69 -7.91
N GLU A 48 -3.17 -4.99 -7.89
CA GLU A 48 -4.00 -6.02 -8.52
C GLU A 48 -5.40 -6.09 -7.88
N ASP A 49 -5.48 -6.15 -6.55
CA ASP A 49 -6.75 -6.17 -5.81
C ASP A 49 -7.53 -4.87 -6.07
N ALA A 50 -6.87 -3.71 -6.15
CA ALA A 50 -7.54 -2.43 -6.45
C ALA A 50 -8.12 -2.40 -7.87
N LYS A 51 -7.40 -2.92 -8.88
CA LYS A 51 -7.93 -3.03 -10.24
C LYS A 51 -9.15 -3.94 -10.29
N TYR A 52 -9.06 -5.10 -9.64
CA TYR A 52 -10.20 -6.00 -9.51
C TYR A 52 -11.39 -5.32 -8.83
N GLU A 53 -11.17 -4.61 -7.72
CA GLU A 53 -12.21 -3.85 -7.01
C GLU A 53 -12.86 -2.76 -7.86
N GLN A 54 -12.08 -2.10 -8.72
CA GLN A 54 -12.56 -1.03 -9.62
C GLN A 54 -13.35 -1.59 -10.82
N GLU A 55 -13.01 -2.77 -11.31
CA GLU A 55 -13.71 -3.46 -12.40
C GLU A 55 -14.88 -4.32 -11.90
N PHE A 56 -14.89 -4.65 -10.61
CA PHE A 56 -15.89 -5.53 -10.01
C PHE A 56 -17.28 -4.92 -10.07
N THR A 57 -18.16 -5.61 -10.79
CA THR A 57 -19.59 -5.27 -10.90
C THR A 57 -20.40 -6.38 -10.25
N ALA A 58 -20.96 -6.11 -9.08
CA ALA A 58 -21.83 -7.06 -8.39
C ALA A 58 -23.18 -7.20 -9.10
N GLN A 59 -23.73 -8.41 -9.15
CA GLN A 59 -25.06 -8.65 -9.72
C GLN A 59 -26.18 -8.21 -8.76
N ASN A 60 -25.89 -8.20 -7.46
CA ASN A 60 -26.82 -7.80 -6.41
C ASN A 60 -26.10 -7.20 -5.20
N ASN A 61 -26.83 -6.46 -4.37
CA ASN A 61 -26.29 -5.80 -3.17
C ASN A 61 -25.71 -6.79 -2.13
N SER A 62 -26.19 -8.04 -2.10
CA SER A 62 -25.69 -9.05 -1.15
C SER A 62 -24.29 -9.52 -1.52
N GLU A 63 -24.05 -9.73 -2.82
CA GLU A 63 -22.75 -10.10 -3.38
C GLU A 63 -21.73 -8.99 -3.16
N ASP A 64 -22.11 -7.74 -3.44
CA ASP A 64 -21.25 -6.58 -3.20
C ASP A 64 -20.85 -6.47 -1.72
N LYS A 65 -21.83 -6.58 -0.83
CA LYS A 65 -21.59 -6.57 0.62
C LYS A 65 -20.70 -7.74 1.06
N ALA A 66 -20.89 -8.93 0.50
CA ALA A 66 -20.09 -10.11 0.82
C ALA A 66 -18.63 -9.91 0.39
N PHE A 67 -18.42 -9.43 -0.84
CA PHE A 67 -17.11 -9.09 -1.38
C PHE A 67 -16.36 -8.11 -0.46
N TRP A 68 -16.96 -6.96 -0.14
CA TRP A 68 -16.32 -5.98 0.75
C TRP A 68 -16.09 -6.49 2.17
N LYS A 69 -16.92 -7.41 2.66
CA LYS A 69 -16.74 -8.04 3.97
C LYS A 69 -15.53 -8.97 3.98
N GLU A 70 -15.34 -9.75 2.93
CA GLU A 70 -14.17 -10.61 2.76
C GLU A 70 -12.90 -9.79 2.61
N GLN A 71 -12.94 -8.72 1.81
CA GLN A 71 -11.83 -7.80 1.63
C GLN A 71 -11.38 -7.18 2.96
N LYS A 72 -12.32 -6.66 3.75
CA LYS A 72 -12.03 -6.13 5.10
C LYS A 72 -11.51 -7.20 6.06
N LYS A 73 -11.97 -8.44 5.93
CA LYS A 73 -11.49 -9.56 6.75
C LYS A 73 -10.03 -9.87 6.43
N TYR A 74 -9.66 -9.95 5.16
CA TYR A 74 -8.28 -10.12 4.72
C TYR A 74 -7.38 -9.01 5.28
N GLU A 75 -7.78 -7.74 5.08
CA GLU A 75 -7.01 -6.58 5.56
C GLU A 75 -6.83 -6.57 7.08
N LYS A 76 -7.89 -6.92 7.82
CA LYS A 76 -7.84 -7.04 9.29
C LYS A 76 -6.88 -8.14 9.73
N GLN A 77 -6.88 -9.29 9.04
CA GLN A 77 -5.95 -10.38 9.32
C GLN A 77 -4.51 -10.00 8.96
N LEU A 78 -4.29 -9.37 7.81
CA LEU A 78 -2.98 -8.89 7.39
C LEU A 78 -2.41 -7.88 8.40
N LYS A 79 -3.24 -6.95 8.88
CA LYS A 79 -2.86 -5.99 9.92
C LYS A 79 -2.46 -6.64 11.24
N LYS A 80 -3.17 -7.71 11.63
CA LYS A 80 -2.87 -8.48 12.85
C LYS A 80 -1.55 -9.25 12.71
N ASN A 81 -1.36 -9.92 11.57
CA ASN A 81 -0.23 -10.81 11.35
C ASN A 81 1.06 -10.03 11.06
N ASN A 82 0.98 -9.01 10.21
CA ASN A 82 2.14 -8.23 9.79
C ASN A 82 1.76 -6.78 9.48
N LYS A 83 1.97 -5.89 10.46
CA LYS A 83 1.69 -4.46 10.33
C LYS A 83 2.47 -3.79 9.20
N LYS A 84 3.70 -4.24 8.89
CA LYS A 84 4.51 -3.65 7.81
C LYS A 84 3.93 -4.02 6.44
N ALA A 85 3.56 -5.29 6.27
CA ALA A 85 2.85 -5.77 5.08
C ALA A 85 1.52 -5.04 4.87
N TYR A 86 0.72 -4.90 5.93
CA TYR A 86 -0.53 -4.14 5.86
C TYR A 86 -0.31 -2.69 5.42
N ARG A 87 0.73 -2.02 5.93
CA ARG A 87 1.03 -0.64 5.50
C ARG A 87 1.44 -0.58 4.03
N ALA A 88 2.27 -1.52 3.57
CA ALA A 88 2.65 -1.62 2.16
C ALA A 88 1.44 -1.88 1.25
N TYR A 89 0.54 -2.78 1.69
CA TYR A 89 -0.71 -3.10 1.01
C TYR A 89 -1.64 -1.88 0.88
N ILE A 90 -1.92 -1.19 2.00
CA ILE A 90 -2.77 0.01 1.97
C ILE A 90 -2.15 1.12 1.12
N GLN A 91 -0.82 1.26 1.13
CA GLN A 91 -0.12 2.21 0.27
C GLN A 91 -0.30 1.90 -1.22
N GLY A 92 -0.13 0.64 -1.62
CA GLY A 92 -0.34 0.23 -3.01
C GLY A 92 -1.79 0.45 -3.46
N LYS A 93 -2.77 0.18 -2.58
CA LYS A 93 -4.18 0.50 -2.86
C LYS A 93 -4.40 2.00 -3.04
N LYS A 94 -3.82 2.85 -2.19
CA LYS A 94 -3.94 4.31 -2.32
C LYS A 94 -3.45 4.78 -3.68
N GLU A 95 -2.28 4.30 -4.11
CA GLU A 95 -1.69 4.67 -5.41
C GLU A 95 -2.61 4.25 -6.57
N ALA A 96 -3.11 3.01 -6.56
CA ALA A 96 -4.00 2.51 -7.60
C ALA A 96 -5.38 3.22 -7.61
N TYR A 97 -5.95 3.52 -6.45
CA TYR A 97 -7.21 4.28 -6.37
C TYR A 97 -7.01 5.74 -6.79
N ALA A 98 -5.89 6.37 -6.44
CA ALA A 98 -5.59 7.73 -6.87
C ALA A 98 -5.42 7.83 -8.39
N GLU A 99 -4.78 6.84 -9.01
CA GLU A 99 -4.66 6.73 -10.48
C GLU A 99 -6.03 6.55 -11.14
N HIS A 100 -6.88 5.69 -10.58
CA HIS A 100 -8.24 5.47 -11.07
C HIS A 100 -9.12 6.71 -10.95
N HIS A 101 -9.02 7.45 -9.84
CA HIS A 101 -9.78 8.69 -9.65
C HIS A 101 -9.52 9.73 -10.75
N GLN A 102 -8.34 9.73 -11.38
CA GLN A 102 -8.03 10.65 -12.47
C GLN A 102 -8.69 10.25 -13.80
N HIS A 103 -9.00 8.96 -13.98
CA HIS A 103 -9.44 8.38 -15.25
C HIS A 103 -10.85 7.77 -15.19
N CYS A 104 -11.50 7.81 -14.02
CA CYS A 104 -12.81 7.21 -13.80
C CYS A 104 -13.94 8.14 -14.24
N ASN A 105 -14.77 7.65 -15.15
CA ASN A 105 -16.11 8.18 -15.37
C ASN A 105 -17.02 7.53 -14.33
N HIS A 106 -17.50 8.30 -13.36
CA HIS A 106 -18.24 7.90 -12.14
C HIS A 106 -19.49 6.99 -12.33
N ASP A 107 -19.83 6.57 -13.54
CA ASP A 107 -21.12 6.00 -13.92
C ASP A 107 -21.24 4.47 -13.66
N HIS A 108 -20.18 3.81 -13.20
CA HIS A 108 -20.13 2.33 -13.09
C HIS A 108 -19.76 1.77 -11.70
N HIS A 109 -19.93 2.56 -10.64
CA HIS A 109 -19.60 2.12 -9.28
C HIS A 109 -20.83 2.04 -8.38
N SER A 110 -20.88 0.98 -7.57
CA SER A 110 -21.93 0.80 -6.56
C SER A 110 -21.76 1.73 -5.36
N ASP A 111 -22.82 1.93 -4.59
CA ASP A 111 -22.76 2.70 -3.34
C ASP A 111 -21.73 2.12 -2.35
N TYR A 112 -21.61 0.79 -2.31
CA TYR A 112 -20.59 0.14 -1.46
C TYR A 112 -19.18 0.40 -1.97
N PHE A 113 -18.96 0.43 -3.28
CA PHE A 113 -17.66 0.83 -3.82
C PHE A 113 -17.29 2.22 -3.31
N TYR A 114 -18.15 3.22 -3.46
CA TYR A 114 -17.86 4.58 -3.00
C TYR A 114 -17.56 4.66 -1.51
N SER A 115 -18.36 3.98 -0.68
CA SER A 115 -18.16 3.94 0.77
C SER A 115 -16.78 3.36 1.16
N ASN A 116 -16.32 2.34 0.44
CA ASN A 116 -15.02 1.71 0.70
C ASN A 116 -13.86 2.47 0.03
N ALA A 117 -14.04 3.00 -1.17
CA ALA A 117 -13.06 3.80 -1.89
C ALA A 117 -12.67 5.06 -1.09
N GLN A 118 -13.64 5.70 -0.43
CA GLN A 118 -13.40 6.85 0.45
C GLN A 118 -12.37 6.54 1.55
N PHE A 119 -12.30 5.30 2.04
CA PHE A 119 -11.30 4.90 3.02
C PHE A 119 -9.87 5.02 2.45
N TYR A 120 -9.64 4.58 1.22
CA TYR A 120 -8.32 4.63 0.59
C TYR A 120 -7.94 6.05 0.13
N TYR A 121 -8.93 6.88 -0.23
CA TYR A 121 -8.69 8.29 -0.56
C TYR A 121 -8.34 9.14 0.67
N TYR A 122 -9.14 9.07 1.73
CA TYR A 122 -9.08 10.09 2.81
C TYR A 122 -8.55 9.58 4.15
N GLN A 123 -8.76 8.31 4.51
CA GLN A 123 -8.49 7.86 5.88
C GLN A 123 -7.03 7.60 6.22
N TYR A 124 -6.10 7.65 5.25
CA TYR A 124 -4.68 7.47 5.56
C TYR A 124 -3.86 8.75 5.68
N ASP A 125 -4.35 9.90 5.19
CA ASP A 125 -3.66 11.19 5.36
C ASP A 125 -3.55 11.62 6.82
N ASN A 126 -4.43 11.13 7.70
CA ASN A 126 -4.29 11.32 9.15
C ASN A 126 -3.17 10.49 9.81
N ARG A 127 -2.41 9.70 9.05
CA ARG A 127 -1.25 8.93 9.55
C ARG A 127 0.07 9.26 8.85
N HIS A 128 0.07 10.19 7.90
CA HIS A 128 1.23 10.63 7.13
C HIS A 128 2.13 11.67 7.83
N ASN A 129 2.16 11.71 9.17
CA ASN A 129 3.32 12.27 9.89
C ASN A 129 4.51 11.30 9.88
N TYR A 130 4.81 10.77 8.69
CA TYR A 130 6.11 10.17 8.33
C TYR A 130 6.70 11.00 7.19
N GLN A 131 6.61 12.33 7.27
CA GLN A 131 7.78 13.10 6.87
C GLN A 131 8.93 12.50 7.67
N ARG A 132 9.88 11.85 6.99
CA ARG A 132 11.25 11.73 7.48
C ARG A 132 11.64 13.16 7.85
N ARG A 133 11.42 13.56 9.11
CA ARG A 133 12.06 14.75 9.64
C ARG A 133 13.54 14.45 9.47
N PRO A 134 14.30 15.20 8.65
CA PRO A 134 15.75 15.10 8.75
C PRO A 134 16.06 15.32 10.22
N ASN A 135 16.80 14.39 10.83
CA ASN A 135 17.34 14.59 12.17
C ASN A 135 18.23 15.84 12.08
N ARG A 136 17.63 17.00 12.33
CA ARG A 136 18.33 18.27 12.39
C ARG A 136 18.99 18.26 13.76
N THR A 137 20.16 17.64 13.84
CA THR A 137 21.05 17.75 14.99
C THR A 137 21.50 19.21 15.04
N ILE A 138 20.71 20.07 15.69
CA ILE A 138 21.10 21.44 15.95
C ILE A 138 22.14 21.36 17.07
N ILE A 139 23.41 21.31 16.69
CA ILE A 139 24.52 21.48 17.60
C ILE A 139 24.52 22.96 17.99
N ASN A 140 23.94 23.27 19.15
CA ASN A 140 24.01 24.60 19.74
C ASN A 140 25.36 24.73 20.46
N THR A 141 26.35 25.39 19.86
CA THR A 141 27.55 25.83 20.58
C THR A 141 27.33 27.25 21.11
N PRO A 142 27.14 27.46 22.43
CA PRO A 142 27.10 28.81 22.98
C PRO A 142 28.52 29.37 23.07
N VAL A 143 29.00 30.01 21.99
CA VAL A 143 30.21 30.83 22.07
C VAL A 143 29.81 32.17 22.71
N ARG A 144 30.04 32.28 24.03
CA ARG A 144 29.90 33.55 24.76
C ARG A 144 31.20 34.31 24.65
N VAL A 145 31.22 35.38 23.86
CA VAL A 145 32.33 36.35 23.82
C VAL A 145 32.03 37.42 24.85
N SER A 146 32.78 37.43 25.95
CA SER A 146 32.72 38.47 26.98
C SER A 146 33.84 39.47 26.69
N THR A 147 33.51 40.70 26.33
CA THR A 147 34.49 41.77 26.19
C THR A 147 34.74 42.41 27.56
N PRO A 148 35.99 42.49 28.06
CA PRO A 148 36.28 43.14 29.32
C PRO A 148 36.03 44.66 29.22
N SER A 149 35.30 45.23 30.19
CA SER A 149 35.13 46.68 30.30
C SER A 149 36.26 47.27 31.14
N ILE A 150 37.16 48.02 30.51
CA ILE A 150 38.17 48.82 31.21
C ILE A 150 37.55 50.18 31.51
N ARG A 151 37.41 50.53 32.81
CA ARG A 151 37.05 51.87 33.24
C ARG A 151 38.32 52.63 33.57
N LEU A 152 38.63 53.67 32.81
CA LEU A 152 39.68 54.64 33.13
C LEU A 152 39.11 55.63 34.16
N GLY A 153 39.65 55.59 35.37
CA GLY A 153 39.42 56.63 36.37
C GLY A 153 40.23 57.87 35.98
N ILE A 154 39.56 59.00 35.85
CA ILE A 154 40.19 60.31 35.70
C ILE A 154 40.20 60.93 37.10
N PHE A 155 41.38 61.30 37.57
CA PHE A 155 41.64 61.95 38.86
C PHE A 155 41.05 63.36 38.92
#